data_AF-A0A2B4R2E7-F1
#
_entry.id   AF-A0A2B4R2E7-F1
#
_cell.length_a   1.000
_cell.length_b   1.000
_cell.length_c   1.000
_cell.angle_alpha   90.00
_cell.angle_beta   90.00
_cell.angle_gamma   90.00
#
_symmetry.space_group_name_H-M   'P 1'
#
loop_
_entity.id
_entity.type
_entity.pdbx_description
1 polymer ?
#
loop_
_entity_poly.entity_id
_entity_poly.type
_entity_poly.pdbx_seq_one_letter_code
_entity_poly.pdbx_strand_id
1 'polypeptide(L)'
;MQAKVNLFVHAYVMSNSISTLYELNQSLAELGSKSDFEELRLGPLLKQPVVYDMFKAPQGLPDVPHVTTIQILKHLENYMTEEDLWRKKVDLEKFMKYLSDEYSCSTPFELGVRIQSIGLAISVIKKAKHSESEKWKDIREQVSGDMDEEIQRHLRKIKKDLLGQDPGDSRSCVRRFLDTSP
;
A
#
# COMPACT_ATOMS: atom_id res chain seq x y z
N MET A 1 15.28 -10.83 30.45
CA MET A 1 14.73 -9.90 29.44
C MET A 1 15.57 -9.89 28.18
N GLN A 2 16.89 -9.67 28.26
CA GLN A 2 17.80 -9.64 27.10
C GLN A 2 17.66 -10.81 26.12
N ALA A 3 17.64 -12.05 26.61
CA ALA A 3 17.49 -13.23 25.74
C ALA A 3 16.18 -13.22 24.92
N LYS A 4 15.08 -12.69 25.50
CA LYS A 4 13.80 -12.55 24.80
C LYS A 4 13.90 -11.51 23.68
N VAL A 5 14.52 -10.37 23.95
CA VAL A 5 14.76 -9.33 22.95
C VAL A 5 15.63 -9.86 21.81
N ASN A 6 16.72 -10.56 22.13
CA ASN A 6 17.59 -11.15 21.10
C ASN A 6 16.81 -12.13 20.22
N LEU A 7 16.07 -13.07 20.83
CA LEU A 7 15.23 -14.02 20.10
C LEU A 7 14.20 -13.32 19.22
N PHE A 8 13.55 -12.27 19.74
CA PHE A 8 12.56 -11.51 18.99
C PHE A 8 13.19 -10.80 17.78
N VAL A 9 14.33 -10.13 17.95
CA VAL A 9 15.03 -9.45 16.84
C VAL A 9 15.38 -10.46 15.73
N HIS A 10 15.88 -11.64 16.09
CA HIS A 10 16.12 -12.70 15.11
C HIS A 10 14.83 -13.14 14.40
N ALA A 11 13.77 -13.44 15.16
CA ALA A 11 12.51 -13.89 14.60
C ALA A 11 11.88 -12.83 13.68
N TYR A 12 11.89 -11.57 14.10
CA TYR A 12 11.40 -10.43 13.33
C TYR A 12 12.13 -10.34 11.99
N VAL A 13 13.46 -10.34 12.01
CA VAL A 13 14.27 -10.23 10.80
C VAL A 13 14.09 -11.43 9.87
N MET A 14 13.99 -12.64 10.42
CA MET A 14 13.86 -13.87 9.61
C MET A 14 12.46 -14.05 9.00
N SER A 15 11.45 -13.40 9.58
CA SER A 15 10.06 -13.52 9.13
C SER A 15 9.66 -12.47 8.09
N ASN A 16 10.48 -11.42 7.91
CA ASN A 16 10.14 -10.28 7.09
C ASN A 16 11.11 -10.12 5.91
N SER A 17 10.58 -10.02 4.68
CA SER A 17 11.41 -9.80 3.48
C SER A 17 12.14 -8.46 3.50
N ILE A 18 11.53 -7.45 4.13
CA ILE A 18 12.09 -6.14 4.44
C ILE A 18 11.84 -5.91 5.92
N SER A 19 12.87 -5.50 6.65
CA SER A 19 12.79 -5.12 8.05
C SER A 19 13.36 -3.72 8.20
N THR A 20 12.72 -2.87 9.00
CA THR A 20 13.28 -1.58 9.39
C THR A 20 13.48 -1.50 10.91
N LEU A 21 14.48 -0.74 11.34
CA LEU A 21 14.72 -0.49 12.76
C LEU A 21 13.55 0.24 13.42
N TYR A 22 12.89 1.14 12.68
CA TYR A 22 11.72 1.86 13.17
C TYR A 22 10.56 0.93 13.55
N GLU A 23 10.23 -0.04 12.69
CA GLU A 23 9.15 -0.99 12.94
C GLU A 23 9.57 -2.06 13.95
N LEU A 24 10.85 -2.44 13.99
CA LEU A 24 11.40 -3.29 15.05
C LEU A 24 11.29 -2.62 16.42
N ASN A 25 11.59 -1.31 16.53
CA ASN A 25 11.48 -0.54 17.77
C ASN A 25 10.06 -0.58 18.33
N GLN A 26 9.07 -0.30 17.48
CA GLN A 26 7.65 -0.38 17.83
C GLN A 26 7.26 -1.79 18.26
N SER A 27 7.63 -2.80 17.48
CA SER A 27 7.28 -4.20 17.77
C SER A 27 7.87 -4.68 19.11
N LEU A 28 9.08 -4.25 19.46
CA LEU A 28 9.71 -4.58 20.74
C LEU A 28 9.07 -3.83 21.92
N ALA A 29 8.67 -2.56 21.72
CA ALA A 29 7.93 -1.80 22.73
C ALA A 29 6.58 -2.47 23.03
N GLU A 30 5.84 -2.84 21.98
CA GLU A 30 4.58 -3.58 22.08
C GLU A 30 4.74 -4.92 22.81
N LEU A 31 5.80 -5.68 22.51
CA LEU A 31 6.11 -6.94 23.21
C LEU A 31 6.26 -6.75 24.73
N GLY A 32 6.77 -5.60 25.16
CA GLY A 32 6.90 -5.23 26.58
C GLY A 32 5.69 -4.49 27.14
N SER A 33 4.62 -4.31 26.35
CA SER A 33 3.46 -3.48 26.69
C SER A 33 3.87 -2.05 27.08
N LYS A 34 4.80 -1.47 26.31
CA LYS A 34 5.33 -0.11 26.46
C LYS A 34 5.04 0.74 25.23
N SER A 35 5.08 2.06 25.38
CA SER A 35 5.01 3.00 24.26
C SER A 35 6.33 3.09 23.49
N ASP A 36 7.45 2.95 24.19
CA ASP A 36 8.79 3.00 23.59
C ASP A 36 9.72 1.89 24.11
N PHE A 37 10.72 1.51 23.31
CA PHE A 37 11.70 0.49 23.68
C PHE A 37 12.55 0.89 24.89
N GLU A 38 12.89 2.16 25.05
CA GLU A 38 13.74 2.61 26.16
C GLU A 38 13.06 2.44 27.52
N GLU A 39 11.72 2.39 27.55
CA GLU A 39 10.95 2.07 28.76
C GLU A 39 11.18 0.64 29.27
N LEU A 40 11.78 -0.24 28.45
CA LEU A 40 12.22 -1.57 28.86
C LEU A 40 13.51 -1.51 29.70
N ARG A 41 14.16 -0.35 29.80
CA ARG A 41 15.39 -0.11 30.59
C ARG A 41 16.55 -1.03 30.21
N LEU A 42 16.67 -1.36 28.92
CA LEU A 42 17.76 -2.16 28.35
C LEU A 42 18.83 -1.30 27.66
N GLY A 43 18.70 0.03 27.74
CA GLY A 43 19.46 0.99 26.96
C GLY A 43 18.89 1.17 25.54
N PRO A 44 19.50 2.04 24.72
CA PRO A 44 18.98 2.34 23.38
C PRO A 44 19.01 1.14 22.45
N LEU A 45 18.03 1.03 21.54
CA LEU A 45 17.94 -0.07 20.59
C LEU A 45 19.20 -0.20 19.71
N LEU A 46 19.72 0.94 19.24
CA LEU A 46 20.92 1.01 18.38
C LEU A 46 22.20 0.50 19.07
N LYS A 47 22.21 0.44 20.41
CA LYS A 47 23.35 -0.07 21.18
C LYS A 47 23.26 -1.57 21.45
N GLN A 48 22.16 -2.23 21.06
CA GLN A 48 21.99 -3.66 21.22
C GLN A 48 22.87 -4.42 20.20
N PRO A 49 23.76 -5.33 20.64
CA PRO A 49 24.65 -6.08 19.72
C PRO A 49 23.88 -6.84 18.63
N VAL A 50 22.78 -7.49 19.00
CA VAL A 50 21.93 -8.25 18.05
C VAL A 50 21.35 -7.36 16.95
N VAL A 51 21.07 -6.09 17.25
CA VAL A 51 20.53 -5.13 16.27
C VAL A 51 21.62 -4.74 15.28
N TYR A 52 22.83 -4.46 15.78
CA TYR A 52 23.98 -4.21 14.91
C TYR A 52 24.28 -5.42 14.00
N ASP A 53 24.20 -6.63 14.53
CA ASP A 53 24.45 -7.84 13.75
C ASP A 53 23.45 -8.05 12.62
N MET A 54 22.18 -7.69 12.83
CA MET A 54 21.14 -7.81 11.80
C MET A 54 21.16 -6.67 10.79
N PHE A 55 21.31 -5.42 11.24
CA PHE A 55 21.08 -4.23 10.40
C PHE A 55 22.36 -3.52 9.96
N LYS A 56 23.47 -3.72 10.67
CA LYS A 56 24.75 -3.04 10.44
C LYS A 56 24.67 -1.51 10.47
N ALA A 57 23.59 -0.97 11.06
CA ALA A 57 23.41 0.47 11.22
C ALA A 57 24.56 1.06 12.07
N PRO A 58 25.10 2.24 11.71
CA PRO A 58 26.17 2.87 12.47
C PRO A 58 25.75 3.14 13.91
N GLN A 59 26.60 2.75 14.87
CA GLN A 59 26.33 2.99 16.30
C GLN A 59 26.38 4.48 16.69
N GLY A 60 26.87 5.35 15.80
CA GLY A 60 26.94 6.80 16.00
C GLY A 60 25.69 7.57 15.57
N LEU A 61 24.66 6.88 15.06
CA LEU A 61 23.38 7.52 14.75
C LEU A 61 22.76 8.12 16.02
N PRO A 62 22.21 9.34 15.95
CA PRO A 62 21.60 9.99 17.11
C PRO A 62 20.35 9.26 17.57
N ASP A 63 19.51 8.81 16.62
CA ASP A 63 18.22 8.17 16.86
C ASP A 63 17.94 7.08 15.82
N VAL A 64 16.93 6.25 16.09
CA VAL A 64 16.44 5.25 15.14
C VAL A 64 15.89 5.96 13.89
N PRO A 65 16.39 5.64 12.68
CA PRO A 65 15.90 6.24 11.45
C PRO A 65 14.42 5.96 11.23
N HIS A 66 13.64 6.99 10.92
CA HIS A 66 12.20 6.87 10.71
C HIS A 66 11.87 6.42 9.28
N VAL A 67 12.23 5.17 8.97
CA VAL A 67 12.00 4.54 7.66
C VAL A 67 11.11 3.32 7.85
N THR A 68 10.02 3.24 7.09
CA THR A 68 9.03 2.15 7.15
C THR A 68 9.20 1.18 5.99
N THR A 69 8.71 -0.05 6.17
CA THR A 69 8.69 -1.05 5.08
C THR A 69 7.87 -0.54 3.89
N ILE A 70 6.77 0.18 4.13
CA ILE A 70 5.93 0.76 3.08
C ILE A 70 6.70 1.79 2.25
N GLN A 71 7.50 2.67 2.89
CA GLN A 71 8.34 3.62 2.17
C GLN A 71 9.34 2.90 1.27
N ILE A 72 10.01 1.85 1.78
CA ILE A 72 10.96 1.07 0.97
C ILE A 72 10.28 0.37 -0.21
N LEU A 73 9.08 -0.17 -0.02
CA LEU A 73 8.31 -0.77 -1.12
C LEU A 73 7.95 0.27 -2.19
N LYS A 74 7.57 1.49 -1.81
CA LYS A 74 7.31 2.59 -2.75
C LYS A 74 8.56 2.99 -3.53
N HIS A 75 9.70 3.14 -2.86
CA HIS A 75 10.97 3.40 -3.55
C HIS A 75 11.36 2.28 -4.49
N LEU A 76 11.13 1.01 -4.11
CA LEU A 76 11.38 -0.13 -4.98
C LEU A 76 10.48 -0.10 -6.22
N GLU A 77 9.20 0.24 -6.06
CA GLU A 77 8.27 0.40 -7.18
C GLU A 77 8.70 1.51 -8.14
N ASN A 78 9.08 2.68 -7.60
CA ASN A 78 9.57 3.82 -8.38
C ASN A 78 10.84 3.44 -9.13
N TYR A 79 11.84 2.90 -8.44
CA TYR A 79 13.09 2.43 -9.02
C TYR A 79 12.85 1.44 -10.17
N MET A 80 11.97 0.45 -9.96
CA MET A 80 11.65 -0.53 -11.00
C MET A 80 10.95 0.08 -12.22
N THR A 81 10.22 1.17 -12.03
CA THR A 81 9.50 1.88 -13.09
C THR A 81 10.44 2.78 -13.87
N GLU A 82 11.27 3.57 -13.19
CA GLU A 82 12.25 4.48 -13.76
C GLU A 82 13.31 3.73 -14.58
N GLU A 83 13.78 2.59 -14.09
CA GLU A 83 14.84 1.79 -14.71
C GLU A 83 14.32 0.66 -15.63
N ASP A 84 13.00 0.60 -15.88
CA ASP A 84 12.35 -0.45 -16.68
C ASP A 84 12.75 -1.89 -16.25
N LEU A 85 12.61 -2.19 -14.96
CA LEU A 85 13.04 -3.46 -14.34
C LEU A 85 11.90 -4.44 -14.06
N TRP A 86 10.65 -4.12 -14.39
CA TRP A 86 9.48 -4.98 -14.08
C TRP A 86 9.57 -6.42 -14.59
N ARG A 87 10.32 -6.63 -15.68
CA ARG A 87 10.58 -7.92 -16.32
C ARG A 87 12.04 -8.37 -16.21
N LYS A 88 12.89 -7.60 -15.53
CA LYS A 88 14.33 -7.84 -15.40
C LYS A 88 14.68 -8.16 -13.94
N LYS A 89 15.88 -8.71 -13.74
CA LYS A 89 16.39 -8.95 -12.38
C LYS A 89 16.73 -7.60 -11.74
N VAL A 90 16.17 -7.36 -10.55
CA VAL A 90 16.54 -6.21 -9.72
C VAL A 90 17.80 -6.56 -8.93
N ASP A 91 18.81 -5.71 -9.02
CA ASP A 91 20.04 -5.84 -8.26
C ASP A 91 19.91 -5.14 -6.91
N LEU A 92 20.16 -5.88 -5.82
CA LEU A 92 19.98 -5.35 -4.47
C LEU A 92 20.99 -4.25 -4.16
N GLU A 93 22.25 -4.38 -4.58
CA GLU A 93 23.28 -3.39 -4.29
C GLU A 93 22.98 -2.06 -4.99
N LYS A 94 22.56 -2.12 -6.26
CA LYS A 94 22.09 -0.93 -6.99
C LYS A 94 20.87 -0.30 -6.35
N PHE A 95 19.91 -1.10 -5.88
CA PHE A 95 18.74 -0.57 -5.19
C PHE A 95 19.10 0.07 -3.84
N MET A 96 20.00 -0.52 -3.05
CA MET A 96 20.48 0.10 -1.81
C MET A 96 21.24 1.41 -2.09
N LYS A 97 21.97 1.50 -3.21
CA LYS A 97 22.58 2.75 -3.66
C LYS A 97 21.52 3.80 -4.02
N TYR A 98 20.51 3.43 -4.81
CA TYR A 98 19.38 4.30 -5.13
C TYR A 98 18.72 4.87 -3.87
N LEU A 99 18.46 4.03 -2.86
CA LEU A 99 17.94 4.47 -1.57
C LEU A 99 18.88 5.46 -0.86
N SER A 100 20.19 5.25 -0.97
CA SER A 100 21.15 6.17 -0.33
C SER A 100 21.11 7.55 -0.96
N ASP A 101 20.99 7.61 -2.29
CA ASP A 101 20.87 8.85 -3.04
C ASP A 101 19.54 9.57 -2.67
N GLU A 102 18.44 8.83 -2.63
CA GLU A 102 17.10 9.35 -2.33
C GLU A 102 16.98 9.91 -0.90
N TYR A 103 17.59 9.24 0.08
CA TYR A 103 17.60 9.69 1.48
C TYR A 103 18.80 10.58 1.83
N SER A 104 19.67 10.89 0.86
CA SER A 104 20.89 11.69 1.05
C SER A 104 21.78 11.20 2.20
N CYS A 105 21.93 9.88 2.34
CA CYS A 105 22.77 9.27 3.37
C CYS A 105 24.11 8.77 2.79
N SER A 106 25.16 8.76 3.60
CA SER A 106 26.50 8.36 3.13
C SER A 106 26.59 6.85 2.88
N THR A 107 25.91 6.08 3.73
CA THR A 107 25.82 4.63 3.60
C THR A 107 24.38 4.15 3.72
N PRO A 108 23.95 3.14 2.95
CA PRO A 108 22.57 2.63 3.02
C PRO A 108 22.20 2.06 4.39
N PHE A 109 23.20 1.65 5.19
CA PHE A 109 22.98 1.12 6.54
C PHE A 109 22.49 2.20 7.52
N GLU A 110 22.72 3.48 7.24
CA GLU A 110 22.18 4.60 8.02
C GLU A 110 20.65 4.64 7.98
N LEU A 111 20.00 4.02 6.99
CA LEU A 111 18.55 3.94 6.90
C LEU A 111 17.95 2.94 7.89
N GLY A 112 18.76 2.10 8.53
CA GLY A 112 18.27 1.06 9.43
C GLY A 112 17.38 0.03 8.72
N VAL A 113 17.63 -0.22 7.42
CA VAL A 113 16.84 -1.15 6.60
C VAL A 113 17.64 -2.41 6.33
N ARG A 114 16.97 -3.56 6.45
CA ARG A 114 17.48 -4.86 6.03
C ARG A 114 16.52 -5.49 5.02
N ILE A 115 17.03 -5.80 3.84
CA ILE A 115 16.28 -6.52 2.80
C ILE A 115 16.79 -7.95 2.73
N GLN A 116 16.02 -8.89 3.28
CA GLN A 116 16.34 -10.32 3.24
C GLN A 116 16.05 -10.91 1.86
N SER A 117 14.98 -10.47 1.21
CA SER A 117 14.58 -10.98 -0.11
C SER A 117 13.89 -9.90 -0.93
N ILE A 118 14.65 -9.32 -1.86
CA ILE A 118 14.12 -8.34 -2.82
C ILE A 118 13.08 -8.97 -3.75
N GLY A 119 13.23 -10.26 -4.10
CA GLY A 119 12.27 -10.99 -4.92
C GLY A 119 10.90 -11.13 -4.26
N LEU A 120 10.86 -11.39 -2.94
CA LEU A 120 9.60 -11.43 -2.19
C LEU A 120 8.97 -10.03 -2.10
N ALA A 121 9.76 -8.99 -1.87
CA ALA A 121 9.27 -7.61 -1.89
C ALA A 121 8.63 -7.24 -3.25
N ILE A 122 9.29 -7.59 -4.36
CA ILE A 122 8.75 -7.40 -5.71
C ILE A 122 7.44 -8.18 -5.90
N SER A 123 7.37 -9.42 -5.40
CA SER A 123 6.16 -10.25 -5.48
C SER A 123 4.98 -9.60 -4.75
N VAL A 124 5.22 -9.04 -3.56
CA VAL A 124 4.22 -8.29 -2.79
C VAL A 124 3.69 -7.10 -3.60
N ILE A 125 4.58 -6.31 -4.20
CA ILE A 125 4.19 -5.16 -5.05
C ILE A 125 3.36 -5.63 -6.24
N LYS A 126 3.83 -6.64 -6.98
CA LYS A 126 3.10 -7.18 -8.14
C LYS A 126 1.71 -7.68 -7.76
N LYS A 127 1.59 -8.39 -6.63
CA LYS A 127 0.31 -8.90 -6.13
C LYS A 127 -0.62 -7.77 -5.70
N ALA A 128 -0.11 -6.72 -5.06
CA ALA A 128 -0.88 -5.54 -4.69
C ALA A 128 -1.46 -4.85 -5.93
N LYS A 129 -0.63 -4.57 -6.94
CA LYS A 129 -1.06 -3.95 -8.22
C LYS A 129 -2.09 -4.79 -8.97
N HIS A 130 -1.89 -6.12 -8.99
CA HIS A 130 -2.85 -7.02 -9.63
C HIS A 130 -4.20 -6.99 -8.92
N SER A 131 -4.18 -7.10 -7.58
CA SER A 131 -5.40 -7.06 -6.76
C SER A 131 -6.14 -5.72 -6.88
N GLU A 132 -5.40 -4.61 -6.99
CA GLU A 132 -5.97 -3.29 -7.25
C GLU A 132 -6.63 -3.23 -8.63
N SER A 133 -5.96 -3.75 -9.67
CA SER A 133 -6.52 -3.79 -11.02
C SER A 133 -7.79 -4.62 -11.13
N GLU A 134 -7.87 -5.76 -10.44
CA GLU A 134 -9.09 -6.59 -10.42
C GLU A 134 -10.25 -5.85 -9.74
N LYS A 135 -10.02 -5.32 -8.54
CA LYS A 135 -11.05 -4.52 -7.83
C LYS A 135 -11.53 -3.33 -8.66
N TRP A 136 -10.63 -2.67 -9.39
CA TRP A 136 -11.00 -1.55 -10.24
C TRP A 136 -11.86 -1.95 -11.45
N LYS A 137 -11.68 -3.18 -11.96
CA LYS A 137 -12.57 -3.73 -13.00
C LYS A 137 -13.96 -3.99 -12.43
N ASP A 138 -14.04 -4.66 -11.27
CA ASP A 138 -15.32 -4.95 -10.60
C ASP A 138 -16.09 -3.67 -10.30
N ILE A 139 -15.43 -2.65 -9.74
CA ILE A 139 -16.03 -1.34 -9.46
C ILE A 139 -16.53 -0.69 -10.75
N ARG A 140 -15.74 -0.74 -11.83
CA ARG A 140 -16.13 -0.15 -13.13
C ARG A 140 -17.36 -0.84 -13.72
N GLU A 141 -17.41 -2.16 -13.66
CA GLU A 141 -18.54 -2.96 -14.15
C GLU A 141 -19.81 -2.66 -13.34
N GLN A 142 -19.69 -2.59 -12.01
CA GLN A 142 -20.81 -2.22 -11.14
C GLN A 142 -21.33 -0.81 -11.46
N VAL A 143 -20.43 0.18 -11.53
CA VAL A 143 -20.80 1.57 -11.85
C VAL A 143 -21.46 1.67 -13.23
N SER A 144 -20.98 0.90 -14.22
CA SER A 144 -21.62 0.86 -15.54
C SER A 144 -23.03 0.26 -15.47
N GLY A 145 -23.21 -0.83 -14.73
CA GLY A 145 -24.52 -1.47 -14.55
C GLY A 145 -25.52 -0.54 -13.85
N ASP A 146 -25.10 0.11 -12.77
CA ASP A 146 -25.94 1.07 -12.03
C ASP A 146 -26.39 2.24 -12.94
N MET A 147 -25.46 2.74 -13.77
CA MET A 147 -25.74 3.81 -14.73
C MET A 147 -26.72 3.35 -15.82
N ASP A 148 -26.55 2.14 -16.36
CA ASP A 148 -27.47 1.57 -17.36
C ASP A 148 -28.88 1.38 -16.77
N GLU A 149 -28.99 0.88 -15.53
CA GLU A 149 -30.27 0.75 -14.85
C GLU A 149 -30.97 2.10 -14.66
N GLU A 150 -30.21 3.13 -14.29
CA GLU A 150 -30.73 4.49 -14.13
C GLU A 150 -31.19 5.08 -15.47
N ILE A 151 -30.41 4.93 -16.54
CA ILE A 151 -30.80 5.32 -17.89
C ILE A 151 -32.09 4.61 -18.30
N GLN A 152 -32.18 3.30 -18.12
CA GLN A 152 -33.37 2.52 -18.46
C GLN A 152 -34.59 2.95 -17.64
N ARG A 153 -34.40 3.29 -16.35
CA ARG A 153 -35.46 3.81 -15.48
C ARG A 153 -35.96 5.17 -15.99
N HIS A 154 -35.07 6.07 -16.38
CA HIS A 154 -35.43 7.36 -16.97
C HIS A 154 -36.13 7.22 -18.32
N LEU A 155 -35.63 6.36 -19.22
CA LEU A 155 -36.26 6.10 -20.51
C LEU A 155 -37.67 5.51 -20.35
N ARG A 156 -37.88 4.58 -19.41
CA ARG A 156 -39.22 4.05 -19.09
C ARG A 156 -40.15 5.15 -18.58
N LYS A 157 -39.66 6.06 -17.74
CA LYS A 157 -40.43 7.20 -17.24
C LYS A 157 -40.82 8.15 -18.38
N ILE A 158 -39.85 8.54 -19.22
CA ILE A 158 -40.09 9.38 -20.41
C ILE A 158 -41.11 8.73 -21.34
N LYS A 159 -40.94 7.43 -21.64
CA LYS A 159 -41.89 6.67 -22.48
C LYS A 159 -43.30 6.72 -21.90
N LYS A 160 -43.46 6.50 -20.59
CA LYS A 160 -44.75 6.54 -19.90
C LYS A 160 -45.37 7.95 -19.95
N ASP A 161 -44.58 8.98 -19.72
CA ASP A 161 -45.06 10.37 -19.74
C ASP A 161 -45.50 10.80 -21.14
N LEU A 162 -44.78 10.36 -22.19
CA LEU A 162 -45.10 10.68 -23.58
C LEU A 162 -46.30 9.91 -24.12
N LEU A 163 -46.32 8.58 -23.93
CA LEU A 163 -47.26 7.67 -24.59
C LEU A 163 -48.41 7.20 -23.70
N GLY A 164 -48.35 7.42 -22.39
CA GLY A 164 -49.33 6.89 -21.44
C GLY A 164 -49.11 5.41 -21.11
N GLN A 165 -49.94 4.86 -20.22
CA GLN A 165 -49.88 3.44 -19.85
C GLN A 165 -50.66 2.54 -20.81
N ASP A 166 -51.74 3.04 -21.42
CA ASP A 166 -52.64 2.32 -22.32
C ASP A 166 -52.98 3.14 -23.58
N PRO A 167 -53.36 2.49 -24.71
CA PRO A 167 -53.83 3.20 -25.91
C PRO A 167 -55.07 4.05 -25.58
N GLY A 168 -54.91 5.38 -25.63
CA GLY A 168 -55.97 6.34 -25.32
C GLY A 168 -55.87 7.01 -23.94
N ASP A 169 -54.78 6.81 -23.21
CA ASP A 169 -54.55 7.47 -21.91
C ASP A 169 -54.50 9.01 -22.06
N SER A 170 -55.50 9.66 -21.49
CA SER A 170 -55.73 11.11 -21.52
C SER A 170 -54.63 11.91 -20.80
N ARG A 171 -53.81 11.24 -19.98
CA ARG A 171 -52.67 11.86 -19.28
C ARG A 171 -51.41 11.91 -20.13
N SER A 172 -51.34 11.16 -21.23
CA SER A 172 -50.19 11.18 -22.13
C SER A 172 -50.02 12.56 -22.77
N CYS A 173 -48.77 13.01 -22.91
CA CYS A 173 -48.49 14.29 -23.58
C CYS A 173 -48.96 14.27 -25.03
N VAL A 174 -48.77 13.15 -25.74
CA VAL A 174 -49.20 13.01 -27.14
C VAL A 174 -50.72 13.14 -27.28
N ARG A 175 -51.51 12.53 -26.39
CA ARG A 175 -52.97 12.67 -26.43
C ARG A 175 -53.41 14.11 -26.14
N ARG A 176 -52.78 14.76 -25.15
CA ARG A 176 -53.04 16.18 -24.86
C ARG A 176 -52.75 17.09 -26.04
N PHE A 177 -51.69 16.84 -26.81
CA PHE A 177 -51.38 17.58 -28.05
C PHE A 177 -52.40 17.31 -29.17
N LEU A 178 -52.87 16.07 -29.33
CA LEU A 178 -53.87 15.71 -30.33
C LEU A 178 -55.25 16.30 -29.99
N ASP A 179 -55.63 16.33 -28.70
CA ASP A 179 -56.91 16.88 -28.23
C ASP A 179 -56.93 18.42 -28.21
N THR A 180 -55.78 19.10 -28.38
CA THR A 180 -55.68 20.58 -28.49
C THR A 180 -55.48 21.08 -29.92
N SER A 181 -55.42 20.20 -30.91
CA SER A 181 -55.44 20.59 -32.32
C SER A 181 -56.89 20.86 -32.77
N PRO A 182 -57.19 22.01 -33.38
CA PRO A 182 -58.55 22.46 -33.71
C PRO A 182 -59.24 21.62 -34.79
#